data_AF-A0A9D4MVJ2-F1
#
_entry.id   AF-A0A9D4MVJ2-F1
#
_cell.length_a   1.000
_cell.length_b   1.000
_cell.length_c   1.000
_cell.angle_alpha   90.00
_cell.angle_beta   90.00
_cell.angle_gamma   90.00
#
_symmetry.space_group_name_H-M   'P 1'
#
loop_
_entity.id
_entity.type
_entity.pdbx_description
1 polymer ?
#
loop_
_entity_poly.entity_id
_entity_poly.type
_entity_poly.pdbx_seq_one_letter_code
_entity_poly.pdbx_strand_id
1 'polypeptide(L)'
;MDSCSYLRTVQSDMLAIDSCSYMRTVQSDVLAMDSCSYMRTVQSDMLAMDSCSYMRTVQSDVLAMDSCSYLRTLQSDMLAMDSCIYLRTMQSDMLAMDSCSYLRTVQSEMLAMGSCSYLRTVQSEMLAMGSCSYLRTMQSDMFRN
;
A
#
# COMPACT_ATOMS: atom_id res chain seq x y z
N MET A 1 -11.87 -13.66 -13.58
CA MET A 1 -11.32 -15.04 -13.48
C MET A 1 -11.57 -15.46 -12.04
N ASP A 2 -12.48 -16.40 -11.80
CA ASP A 2 -13.14 -16.54 -10.48
C ASP A 2 -12.20 -16.94 -9.34
N SER A 3 -11.20 -17.79 -9.63
CA SER A 3 -10.17 -18.12 -8.65
C SER A 3 -8.93 -18.72 -9.31
N CYS A 4 -7.76 -18.52 -8.71
CA CYS A 4 -6.53 -19.18 -9.13
C CYS A 4 -5.67 -19.60 -7.93
N SER A 5 -5.08 -20.79 -7.97
CA SER A 5 -4.12 -21.21 -6.93
C SER A 5 -2.74 -20.57 -7.11
N TYR A 6 -2.26 -20.43 -8.35
CA TYR A 6 -0.91 -19.97 -8.63
C TYR A 6 -0.77 -19.33 -10.03
N LEU A 7 -0.33 -18.08 -10.08
CA LEU A 7 0.10 -17.40 -11.31
C LEU A 7 1.58 -17.01 -11.22
N ARG A 8 2.36 -17.46 -12.20
CA ARG A 8 3.80 -17.18 -12.24
C ARG A 8 4.11 -15.82 -12.85
N THR A 9 3.51 -15.53 -13.99
CA THR A 9 3.72 -14.29 -14.74
C THR A 9 2.42 -13.99 -15.45
N VAL A 10 1.93 -12.77 -15.27
CA VAL A 10 0.81 -12.22 -16.03
C VAL A 10 1.25 -10.88 -16.59
N GLN A 11 0.94 -10.67 -17.86
CA GLN A 11 1.07 -9.40 -18.55
C GLN A 11 -0.24 -9.17 -19.31
N SER A 12 -0.93 -8.07 -19.03
CA SER A 12 -2.23 -7.75 -19.64
C SER A 12 -2.50 -6.26 -19.55
N ASP A 13 -3.19 -5.66 -20.51
CA ASP A 13 -3.60 -4.25 -20.39
C ASP A 13 -4.63 -4.09 -19.26
N MET A 14 -5.56 -5.05 -19.16
CA MET A 14 -6.57 -5.10 -18.09
C MET A 14 -6.62 -6.50 -17.48
N LEU A 15 -6.55 -6.59 -16.15
CA LEU A 15 -6.62 -7.84 -15.41
C LEU A 15 -7.62 -7.74 -14.26
N ALA A 16 -8.63 -8.61 -14.28
CA ALA A 16 -9.63 -8.74 -13.23
C ALA A 16 -9.68 -10.18 -12.69
N ILE A 17 -9.42 -10.34 -11.40
CA ILE A 17 -9.37 -11.64 -10.72
C ILE A 17 -10.04 -11.51 -9.35
N ASP A 18 -11.04 -12.34 -9.07
CA ASP A 18 -11.74 -12.26 -7.78
C ASP A 18 -10.82 -12.76 -6.65
N SER A 19 -10.11 -13.88 -6.88
CA SER A 19 -9.20 -14.43 -5.87
C SER A 19 -7.97 -15.14 -6.44
N CYS A 20 -6.82 -14.97 -5.78
CA CYS A 20 -5.66 -15.81 -6.05
C CYS A 20 -4.85 -16.15 -4.78
N SER A 21 -4.47 -17.42 -4.60
CA SER A 21 -3.62 -17.78 -3.45
C SER A 21 -2.19 -17.25 -3.60
N TYR A 22 -1.61 -17.28 -4.80
CA TYR A 22 -0.24 -16.86 -5.02
C TYR A 22 -0.01 -16.26 -6.41
N MET A 23 0.55 -15.06 -6.45
CA MET A 23 1.04 -14.44 -7.67
C MET A 23 2.49 -13.98 -7.53
N ARG A 24 3.33 -14.40 -8.49
CA ARG A 24 4.75 -14.06 -8.45
C ARG A 24 5.06 -12.74 -9.15
N THR A 25 4.51 -12.53 -10.34
CA THR A 25 4.80 -11.34 -11.15
C THR A 25 3.54 -10.96 -11.90
N VAL A 26 3.04 -9.76 -11.66
CA VAL A 26 1.90 -9.18 -12.37
C VAL A 26 2.35 -7.83 -12.92
N GLN A 27 2.16 -7.65 -14.23
CA GLN A 27 2.32 -6.38 -14.92
C GLN A 27 1.02 -6.08 -15.65
N SER A 28 0.38 -4.95 -15.36
CA SER A 28 -0.86 -4.58 -16.03
C SER A 28 -1.15 -3.11 -15.95
N ASP A 29 -1.68 -2.48 -17.00
CA ASP A 29 -2.06 -1.07 -16.93
C ASP A 29 -3.18 -0.89 -15.89
N VAL A 30 -4.17 -1.80 -15.86
CA VAL A 30 -5.26 -1.81 -14.88
C VAL A 30 -5.39 -3.19 -14.23
N LEU A 31 -5.15 -3.25 -12.91
CA LEU A 31 -5.35 -4.43 -12.09
C LEU A 31 -6.47 -4.20 -11.05
N ALA A 32 -7.54 -4.99 -11.15
CA ALA A 32 -8.61 -5.05 -10.16
C ALA A 32 -8.68 -6.46 -9.54
N MET A 33 -8.74 -6.55 -8.21
CA MET A 33 -8.76 -7.85 -7.54
C MET A 33 -9.31 -7.80 -6.11
N ASP A 34 -10.26 -8.66 -5.79
CA ASP A 34 -10.87 -8.65 -4.46
C ASP A 34 -9.89 -9.20 -3.40
N SER A 35 -9.19 -10.30 -3.72
CA SER A 35 -8.32 -10.94 -2.72
C SER A 35 -7.09 -11.66 -3.26
N CYS A 36 -5.97 -11.51 -2.54
CA CYS A 36 -4.81 -12.37 -2.71
C CYS A 36 -4.13 -12.76 -1.40
N SER A 37 -3.76 -14.03 -1.23
CA SER A 37 -2.98 -14.42 -0.04
C SER A 37 -1.51 -13.97 -0.14
N TYR A 38 -0.90 -14.06 -1.32
CA TYR A 38 0.50 -13.68 -1.50
C TYR A 38 0.79 -13.08 -2.88
N MET A 39 1.31 -11.86 -2.90
CA MET A 39 1.88 -11.22 -4.08
C MET A 39 3.34 -10.86 -3.89
N ARG A 40 4.18 -11.30 -4.82
CA ARG A 40 5.62 -11.00 -4.75
C ARG A 40 5.97 -9.69 -5.45
N THR A 41 5.47 -9.47 -6.65
CA THR A 41 5.82 -8.30 -7.46
C THR A 41 4.62 -7.92 -8.30
N VAL A 42 4.14 -6.69 -8.09
CA VAL A 42 3.05 -6.07 -8.86
C VAL A 42 3.58 -4.75 -9.40
N GLN A 43 3.39 -4.56 -10.70
CA GLN A 43 3.58 -3.27 -11.37
C GLN A 43 2.29 -2.96 -12.13
N SER A 44 1.71 -1.80 -11.86
CA SER A 44 0.51 -1.35 -12.55
C SER A 44 0.50 0.16 -12.73
N ASP A 45 -0.34 0.70 -13.61
CA ASP A 45 -0.61 2.14 -13.60
C ASP A 45 -1.74 2.40 -12.59
N MET A 46 -2.78 1.54 -12.61
CA MET A 46 -3.92 1.58 -11.69
C MET A 46 -4.15 0.23 -11.00
N LEU A 47 -3.92 0.20 -9.69
CA LEU A 47 -4.19 -0.96 -8.83
C LEU A 47 -5.35 -0.69 -7.87
N ALA A 48 -6.41 -1.48 -7.99
CA ALA A 48 -7.50 -1.54 -7.02
C ALA A 48 -7.58 -2.94 -6.40
N MET A 49 -7.57 -3.02 -5.07
CA MET A 49 -7.62 -4.31 -4.38
C MET A 49 -8.25 -4.24 -2.98
N ASP A 50 -9.26 -5.06 -2.70
CA ASP A 50 -9.90 -5.03 -1.38
C ASP A 50 -8.95 -5.60 -0.30
N SER A 51 -8.29 -6.73 -0.58
CA SER A 51 -7.47 -7.39 0.45
C SER A 51 -6.24 -8.14 -0.06
N CYS A 52 -5.13 -7.99 0.67
CA CYS A 52 -3.99 -8.90 0.53
C CYS A 52 -3.33 -9.27 1.87
N SER A 53 -3.12 -10.56 2.10
CA SER A 53 -2.41 -10.99 3.32
C SER A 53 -0.91 -10.64 3.27
N TYR A 54 -0.25 -10.76 2.12
CA TYR A 54 1.17 -10.48 2.00
C TYR A 54 1.54 -9.90 0.64
N MET A 55 2.16 -8.71 0.66
CA MET A 55 2.75 -8.07 -0.50
C MET A 55 4.22 -7.73 -0.26
N ARG A 56 5.07 -8.17 -1.18
CA ARG A 56 6.51 -7.91 -1.07
C ARG A 56 6.94 -6.62 -1.76
N THR A 57 6.48 -6.40 -2.99
CA THR A 57 6.88 -5.23 -3.79
C THR A 57 5.70 -4.84 -4.67
N VAL A 58 5.25 -3.61 -4.49
CA VAL A 58 4.18 -3.00 -5.27
C VAL A 58 4.69 -1.67 -5.82
N GLN A 59 4.49 -1.47 -7.12
CA GLN A 59 4.69 -0.20 -7.79
C GLN A 59 3.42 0.12 -8.55
N SER A 60 2.83 1.28 -8.30
CA SER A 60 1.62 1.73 -9.00
C SER A 60 1.59 3.23 -9.13
N ASP A 61 1.13 3.83 -10.22
CA ASP A 61 0.93 5.29 -10.24
C ASP A 61 -0.23 5.67 -9.31
N VAL A 62 -1.32 4.91 -9.38
CA VAL A 62 -2.49 5.03 -8.50
C VAL A 62 -2.76 3.69 -7.81
N LEU A 63 -2.87 3.71 -6.48
CA LEU A 63 -3.21 2.54 -5.68
C LEU A 63 -4.36 2.84 -4.73
N ALA A 64 -5.41 2.03 -4.80
CA ALA A 64 -6.50 1.99 -3.84
C ALA A 64 -6.56 0.59 -3.21
N MET A 65 -6.58 0.53 -1.87
CA MET A 65 -6.65 -0.75 -1.17
C MET A 65 -7.30 -0.68 0.21
N ASP A 66 -8.29 -1.52 0.47
CA ASP A 66 -8.96 -1.49 1.78
C ASP A 66 -8.07 -2.09 2.86
N SER A 67 -7.40 -3.22 2.59
CA SER A 67 -6.65 -3.93 3.63
C SER A 67 -5.40 -4.66 3.17
N CYS A 68 -4.33 -4.52 3.96
CA CYS A 68 -3.16 -5.40 3.86
C CYS A 68 -2.59 -5.82 5.22
N SER A 69 -2.40 -7.12 5.43
CA SER A 69 -1.78 -7.60 6.67
C SER A 69 -0.26 -7.35 6.70
N TYR A 70 0.44 -7.55 5.59
CA TYR A 70 1.87 -7.32 5.52
C TYR A 70 2.29 -6.74 4.17
N LEU A 71 2.82 -5.53 4.21
CA LEU A 71 3.38 -4.85 3.06
C LEU A 71 4.86 -4.52 3.31
N ARG A 72 5.75 -5.04 2.48
CA ARG A 72 7.19 -4.79 2.64
C ARG A 72 7.66 -3.50 1.96
N THR A 73 7.28 -3.28 0.71
CA THR A 73 7.75 -2.15 -0.10
C THR A 73 6.65 -1.73 -1.05
N LEU A 74 6.24 -0.47 -0.97
CA LEU A 74 5.28 0.16 -1.87
C LEU A 74 5.83 1.49 -2.36
N GLN A 75 5.66 1.74 -3.64
CA GLN A 75 5.92 3.02 -4.28
C GLN A 75 4.71 3.40 -5.13
N SER A 76 4.21 4.62 -4.95
CA SER A 76 3.13 5.13 -5.80
C SER A 76 2.97 6.64 -5.76
N ASP A 77 2.65 7.28 -6.86
CA ASP A 77 2.41 8.73 -6.85
C ASP A 77 1.17 9.04 -5.99
N MET A 78 0.09 8.27 -6.12
CA MET A 78 -1.11 8.39 -5.28
C MET A 78 -1.47 7.06 -4.60
N LEU A 79 -1.54 7.09 -3.26
CA LEU A 79 -1.97 5.97 -2.42
C LEU A 79 -3.17 6.34 -1.56
N ALA A 80 -4.24 5.55 -1.66
CA ALA A 80 -5.32 5.48 -0.68
C ALA A 80 -5.36 4.06 -0.06
N MET A 81 -5.27 3.97 1.27
CA MET A 81 -5.35 2.69 1.97
C MET A 81 -6.10 2.78 3.31
N ASP A 82 -7.16 2.01 3.50
CA ASP A 82 -7.93 2.11 4.76
C ASP A 82 -7.15 1.50 5.94
N SER A 83 -6.54 0.33 5.73
CA SER A 83 -5.88 -0.38 6.81
C SER A 83 -4.63 -1.16 6.41
N CYS A 84 -3.60 -1.08 7.25
CA CYS A 84 -2.46 -1.98 7.17
C CYS A 84 -1.97 -2.42 8.55
N ILE A 85 -1.78 -3.72 8.76
CA ILE A 85 -1.22 -4.21 10.04
C ILE A 85 0.28 -3.92 10.10
N TYR A 86 1.04 -4.27 9.06
CA TYR A 86 2.48 -4.04 9.02
C TYR A 86 2.91 -3.48 7.68
N LEU A 87 3.46 -2.26 7.70
CA LEU A 87 4.11 -1.64 6.56
C LEU A 87 5.57 -1.30 6.87
N ARG A 88 6.49 -1.81 6.05
CA ARG A 88 7.93 -1.57 6.26
C ARG A 88 8.47 -0.33 5.56
N THR A 89 8.18 -0.15 4.29
CA THR A 89 8.71 0.99 3.52
C THR A 89 7.68 1.43 2.50
N MET A 90 7.40 2.71 2.51
CA MET A 90 6.49 3.37 1.59
C MET A 90 7.12 4.65 1.09
N GLN A 91 6.99 4.89 -0.21
CA GLN A 91 7.25 6.17 -0.85
C GLN A 91 6.03 6.57 -1.67
N SER A 92 5.58 7.81 -1.55
CA SER A 92 4.48 8.32 -2.36
C SER A 92 4.58 9.82 -2.61
N ASP A 93 3.87 10.36 -3.60
CA ASP A 93 3.70 11.82 -3.68
C ASP A 93 2.53 12.24 -2.77
N MET A 94 1.40 11.53 -2.88
CA MET A 94 0.20 11.73 -2.08
C MET A 94 -0.25 10.43 -1.40
N LEU A 95 -0.27 10.46 -0.08
CA LEU A 95 -0.66 9.35 0.76
C LEU A 95 -1.84 9.70 1.65
N ALA A 96 -2.90 8.91 1.56
CA ALA A 96 -4.01 8.87 2.51
C ALA A 96 -4.09 7.46 3.13
N MET A 97 -4.04 7.39 4.46
CA MET A 97 -4.18 6.13 5.18
C MET A 97 -5.00 6.28 6.47
N ASP A 98 -6.09 5.55 6.61
CA ASP A 98 -6.95 5.67 7.80
C ASP A 98 -6.29 5.07 9.05
N SER A 99 -5.71 3.87 8.92
CA SER A 99 -5.13 3.17 10.06
C SER A 99 -3.90 2.32 9.72
N CYS A 100 -2.91 2.34 10.60
CA CYS A 100 -1.82 1.37 10.57
C CYS A 100 -1.36 0.92 11.96
N SER A 101 -1.20 -0.39 12.18
CA SER A 101 -0.67 -0.89 13.46
C SER A 101 0.83 -0.66 13.58
N TYR A 102 1.61 -1.01 12.56
CA TYR A 102 3.06 -0.82 12.56
C TYR A 102 3.54 -0.28 11.23
N LEU A 103 4.11 0.92 11.27
CA LEU A 103 4.72 1.57 10.13
C LEU A 103 6.17 1.94 10.43
N ARG A 104 7.09 1.43 9.62
CA ARG A 104 8.52 1.64 9.87
C ARG A 104 9.10 2.86 9.16
N THR A 105 8.77 3.08 7.90
CA THR A 105 9.33 4.20 7.12
C THR A 105 8.32 4.65 6.08
N VAL A 106 7.92 5.91 6.15
CA VAL A 106 7.16 6.62 5.12
C VAL A 106 7.94 7.84 4.66
N GLN A 107 7.98 8.03 3.36
CA GLN A 107 8.35 9.26 2.70
C GLN A 107 7.19 9.67 1.80
N SER A 108 6.68 10.89 1.97
CA SER A 108 5.59 11.41 1.13
C SER A 108 5.75 12.91 0.88
N GLU A 109 5.31 13.47 -0.24
CA GLU A 109 5.17 14.94 -0.30
C GLU A 109 4.01 15.37 0.61
N MET A 110 2.85 14.73 0.44
CA MET A 110 1.65 14.93 1.23
C MET A 110 1.27 13.62 1.93
N LEU A 111 1.12 13.66 3.25
CA LEU A 111 0.67 12.52 4.06
C LEU A 111 -0.52 12.92 4.93
N ALA A 112 -1.64 12.23 4.76
CA ALA A 112 -2.79 12.23 5.66
C ALA A 112 -2.93 10.85 6.32
N MET A 113 -2.83 10.81 7.65
CA MET A 113 -2.95 9.57 8.44
C MET A 113 -3.99 9.72 9.55
N GLY A 114 -5.01 8.87 9.56
CA GLY A 114 -6.03 8.90 10.62
C GLY A 114 -5.43 8.47 11.98
N SER A 115 -4.89 7.27 12.04
CA SER A 115 -4.29 6.72 13.26
C SER A 115 -3.13 5.77 12.98
N CYS A 116 -2.13 5.77 13.86
CA CYS A 116 -1.06 4.77 13.84
C CYS A 116 -0.65 4.31 15.24
N SER A 117 -0.56 2.99 15.48
CA SER A 117 -0.11 2.51 16.80
C SER A 117 1.40 2.67 16.99
N TYR A 118 2.20 2.38 15.96
CA TYR A 118 3.65 2.53 16.00
C TYR A 118 4.19 3.06 14.68
N LEU A 119 4.76 4.27 14.70
CA LEU A 119 5.38 4.93 13.57
C LEU A 119 6.86 5.21 13.89
N ARG A 120 7.78 4.55 13.19
CA ARG A 120 9.22 4.70 13.49
C ARG A 120 9.82 5.94 12.82
N THR A 121 9.53 6.15 11.55
CA THR A 121 10.13 7.25 10.78
C THR A 121 9.13 7.72 9.74
N VAL A 122 8.83 9.01 9.79
CA VAL A 122 8.05 9.72 8.77
C VAL A 122 8.81 10.95 8.32
N GLN A 123 8.83 11.15 7.01
CA GLN A 123 9.32 12.37 6.38
C GLN A 123 8.27 12.81 5.37
N SER A 124 7.79 14.04 5.49
CA SER A 124 6.89 14.61 4.48
C SER A 124 6.91 16.12 4.43
N GLU A 125 6.61 16.73 3.29
CA GLU A 125 6.49 18.20 3.24
C GLU A 125 5.26 18.66 4.02
N MET A 126 4.12 18.01 3.79
CA MET A 126 2.86 18.26 4.49
C MET A 126 2.38 17.00 5.21
N LEU A 127 2.29 17.07 6.53
CA LEU A 127 1.82 15.98 7.39
C LEU A 127 0.52 16.36 8.09
N ALA A 128 -0.54 15.61 7.86
CA ALA A 128 -1.75 15.61 8.67
C ALA A 128 -1.87 14.27 9.41
N MET A 129 -1.88 14.27 10.74
CA MET A 129 -1.99 13.04 11.53
C MET A 129 -2.96 13.17 12.69
N GLY A 130 -4.03 12.37 12.70
CA GLY A 130 -5.03 12.44 13.76
C GLY A 130 -4.51 11.94 15.11
N SER A 131 -3.91 10.74 15.13
CA SER A 131 -3.30 10.20 16.36
C SER A 131 -2.16 9.22 16.07
N CYS A 132 -1.15 9.20 16.95
CA CYS A 132 -0.14 8.15 16.95
C CYS A 132 0.29 7.77 18.38
N SER A 133 0.15 6.50 18.75
CA SER A 133 0.48 6.04 20.11
C SER A 133 1.98 6.03 20.39
N TYR A 134 2.80 5.73 19.38
CA TYR A 134 4.26 5.80 19.48
C TYR A 134 4.85 6.30 18.17
N LEU A 135 5.48 7.48 18.24
CA LEU A 135 6.21 8.09 17.14
C LEU A 135 7.67 8.29 17.54
N ARG A 136 8.62 7.74 16.78
CA ARG A 136 10.05 7.86 17.10
C ARG A 136 10.74 9.02 16.41
N THR A 137 10.46 9.26 15.13
CA THR A 137 11.10 10.34 14.37
C THR A 137 10.12 10.86 13.32
N MET A 138 9.93 12.17 13.31
CA MET A 138 9.11 12.89 12.36
C MET A 138 9.91 14.08 11.86
N GLN A 139 9.89 14.27 10.54
CA GLN A 139 10.34 15.48 9.88
C GLN A 139 9.23 15.95 8.94
N SER A 140 8.77 17.17 9.14
CA SER A 140 7.85 17.81 8.21
C SER A 140 7.98 19.32 8.19
N ASP A 141 7.77 19.92 7.02
CA ASP A 141 7.78 21.37 6.86
C ASP A 141 6.48 21.99 7.38
N MET A 142 5.36 21.30 7.16
CA MET A 142 4.06 21.61 7.74
C MET A 142 3.49 20.39 8.46
N PHE A 143 3.12 20.57 9.74
CA PHE A 143 2.41 19.56 10.52
C PHE A 143 1.05 20.07 10.97
N ARG A 144 0.01 19.27 10.73
CA ARG A 144 -1.34 19.43 11.24
C ARG A 144 -1.74 18.17 11.99
N ASN A 145 -2.36 18.36 13.14
CA ASN A 145 -2.98 17.28 13.92
C ASN A 145 -4.49 17.24 13.69
#